data_AF-A0AAQ2ZFJ4-F1
#
_entry.id   AF-A0AAQ2ZFJ4-F1
#
_cell.length_a   1.000
_cell.length_b   1.000
_cell.length_c   1.000
_cell.angle_alpha   90.00
_cell.angle_beta   90.00
_cell.angle_gamma   90.00
#
_symmetry.space_group_name_H-M   'P 1'
#
loop_
_entity.id
_entity.type
_entity.pdbx_description
1 polymer ?
#
loop_
_entity_poly.entity_id
_entity_poly.type
_entity_poly.pdbx_seq_one_letter_code
_entity_poly.pdbx_strand_id
1 'polypeptide(L)'
;MGLMERMRSSYEKYNPEDFVHAITLDIEIAPKLFRKLKSVALFIDTDKEIEDFQSIGVQCREILIELSNYIYTPSHGRRLRTAKEIRFQEQSKITMKS
;
A
#
# COMPACT_ATOMS: atom_id res chain seq x y z
N MET A 1 32.90 -2.63 -12.67
CA MET A 1 31.94 -3.08 -11.64
C MET A 1 30.61 -3.36 -12.29
N GLY A 2 30.16 -4.62 -12.24
CA GLY A 2 28.89 -5.06 -12.83
C GLY A 2 27.68 -4.58 -12.04
N LEU A 3 26.48 -4.63 -12.64
CA LEU A 3 25.23 -4.22 -12.00
C LEU A 3 24.96 -5.02 -10.71
N MET A 4 25.18 -6.34 -10.73
CA MET A 4 25.10 -7.24 -9.57
C MET A 4 26.03 -6.81 -8.43
N GLU A 5 27.26 -6.41 -8.78
CA GLU A 5 28.28 -5.94 -7.85
C GLU A 5 27.90 -4.60 -7.21
N ARG A 6 27.34 -3.69 -8.01
CA ARG A 6 26.82 -2.41 -7.51
C ARG A 6 25.59 -2.59 -6.64
N MET A 7 24.68 -3.49 -7.00
CA MET A 7 23.52 -3.86 -6.18
C MET A 7 24.00 -4.43 -4.84
N ARG A 8 24.92 -5.39 -4.86
CA ARG A 8 25.46 -6.00 -3.64
C ARG A 8 26.20 -4.99 -2.75
N SER A 9 27.05 -4.13 -3.33
CA SER A 9 27.71 -3.04 -2.60
C SER A 9 26.71 -2.03 -2.02
N SER A 10 25.58 -1.80 -2.69
CA SER A 10 24.52 -0.92 -2.18
C SER A 10 23.77 -1.58 -1.03
N TYR A 11 23.48 -2.88 -1.10
CA TYR A 11 22.88 -3.66 -0.01
C TYR A 11 23.80 -3.78 1.21
N GLU A 12 25.11 -3.95 1.01
CA GLU A 12 26.10 -3.97 2.10
C GLU A 12 26.21 -2.63 2.85
N LYS A 13 25.86 -1.51 2.20
CA LYS A 13 25.88 -0.16 2.79
C LYS A 13 24.52 0.31 3.29
N TYR A 14 23.45 -0.16 2.69
CA TYR A 14 22.08 0.21 3.00
C TYR A 14 21.16 -0.95 2.62
N ASN A 15 20.67 -1.65 3.64
CA ASN A 15 19.60 -2.61 3.47
C ASN A 15 18.25 -1.87 3.59
N PRO A 16 17.46 -1.77 2.51
CA PRO A 16 16.17 -1.10 2.56
C PRO A 16 15.22 -1.74 3.59
N GLU A 17 15.38 -3.04 3.82
CA GLU A 17 14.60 -3.77 4.82
C GLU A 17 14.93 -3.28 6.23
N ASP A 18 16.20 -3.00 6.53
CA ASP A 18 16.61 -2.47 7.84
C ASP A 18 16.13 -1.03 8.02
N PHE A 19 16.11 -0.22 6.97
CA PHE A 19 15.51 1.13 7.03
C PHE A 19 14.00 1.05 7.27
N VAL A 20 13.29 0.22 6.52
CA VAL A 20 11.86 -0.03 6.72
C VAL A 20 11.63 -0.59 8.12
N HIS A 21 12.49 -1.47 8.63
CA HIS A 21 12.36 -2.01 9.97
C HIS A 21 12.64 -0.96 11.04
N ALA A 22 13.63 -0.10 10.83
CA ALA A 22 14.02 0.96 11.76
C ALA A 22 12.97 2.08 11.87
N ILE A 23 12.38 2.52 10.74
CA ILE A 23 11.27 3.49 10.76
C ILE A 23 9.97 2.88 11.27
N THR A 24 9.94 1.55 11.45
CA THR A 24 8.77 0.79 11.93
C THR A 24 9.00 0.09 13.26
N LEU A 25 10.14 0.32 13.92
CA LEU A 25 10.33 0.05 15.33
C LEU A 25 9.20 0.80 16.05
N ASP A 26 8.29 0.06 16.69
CA ASP A 26 7.02 0.51 17.31
C ASP A 26 5.79 0.69 16.40
N ILE A 27 5.90 0.39 15.10
CA ILE A 27 4.81 0.48 14.13
C ILE A 27 4.47 -0.90 13.57
N GLU A 28 3.64 -1.66 14.30
CA GLU A 28 3.18 -2.99 13.88
C GLU A 28 2.46 -3.00 12.52
N ILE A 29 1.96 -1.85 12.05
CA ILE A 29 1.20 -1.81 10.80
C ILE A 29 2.08 -2.08 9.58
N ALA A 30 3.32 -1.61 9.55
CA ALA A 30 4.12 -1.67 8.34
C ALA A 30 4.59 -3.10 7.99
N PRO A 31 5.12 -3.92 8.93
CA PRO A 31 5.37 -5.33 8.66
C PRO A 31 4.10 -6.10 8.26
N LYS A 32 2.94 -5.75 8.85
CA LYS A 32 1.65 -6.36 8.51
C LYS A 32 1.21 -6.03 7.08
N LEU A 33 1.26 -4.77 6.68
CA LEU A 33 0.90 -4.34 5.32
C LEU A 33 1.88 -4.88 4.27
N PHE A 34 3.17 -4.97 4.62
CA PHE A 34 4.16 -5.57 3.75
C PHE A 34 3.88 -7.06 3.48
N ARG A 35 3.48 -7.83 4.50
CA ARG A 35 3.03 -9.22 4.31
C ARG A 35 1.81 -9.31 3.39
N LYS A 36 0.84 -8.40 3.52
CA LYS A 36 -0.32 -8.34 2.62
C LYS A 36 0.10 -8.07 1.17
N LEU A 37 0.99 -7.09 0.94
CA LEU A 37 1.51 -6.79 -0.40
C LEU A 37 2.26 -7.98 -1.01
N LYS A 38 3.10 -8.67 -0.22
CA LYS A 38 3.78 -9.90 -0.66
C LYS A 38 2.77 -10.98 -1.07
N SER A 39 1.69 -11.15 -0.33
CA SER A 39 0.63 -12.10 -0.70
C SER A 39 -0.07 -11.71 -2.00
N VAL A 40 -0.36 -10.42 -2.20
CA VAL A 40 -1.00 -9.93 -3.42
C VAL A 40 -0.08 -10.06 -4.64
N ALA A 41 1.23 -9.88 -4.45
CA ALA A 41 2.21 -10.01 -5.51
C ALA A 41 2.29 -11.43 -6.11
N LEU A 42 1.94 -12.47 -5.33
CA LEU A 42 1.89 -13.85 -5.83
C LEU A 42 0.88 -14.03 -6.97
N PHE A 43 -0.17 -13.23 -6.99
CA PHE A 43 -1.23 -13.31 -7.99
C PHE A 43 -0.82 -12.69 -9.34
N ILE A 44 0.20 -11.82 -9.36
CA ILE A 44 0.68 -11.17 -10.58
C ILE A 44 1.22 -12.21 -11.58
N ASP A 45 1.87 -13.26 -11.09
CA ASP A 45 2.47 -14.29 -11.92
C ASP A 45 1.48 -15.42 -12.30
N THR A 46 0.36 -15.55 -11.57
CA THR A 46 -0.62 -16.63 -11.76
C THR A 46 -1.85 -16.22 -12.56
N ASP A 47 -2.26 -14.97 -12.43
CA ASP A 47 -3.54 -14.49 -12.96
C ASP A 47 -3.43 -14.15 -14.44
N LYS A 48 -4.52 -14.37 -15.18
CA LYS A 48 -4.53 -14.26 -16.66
C LYS A 48 -5.66 -13.38 -17.19
N GLU A 49 -6.74 -13.24 -16.41
CA GLU A 49 -7.90 -12.45 -16.81
C GLU A 49 -7.76 -11.00 -16.32
N ILE A 50 -8.37 -10.07 -17.04
CA ILE A 50 -8.27 -8.62 -16.78
C ILE A 50 -8.86 -8.28 -15.41
N GLU A 51 -9.96 -8.95 -15.05
CA GLU A 51 -10.68 -8.80 -13.78
C GLU A 51 -9.79 -9.16 -12.57
N ASP A 52 -8.90 -10.14 -12.75
CA ASP A 52 -7.97 -10.56 -11.70
C ASP A 52 -6.93 -9.48 -11.44
N PHE A 53 -6.35 -8.90 -12.50
CA PHE A 53 -5.45 -7.75 -12.37
C PHE A 53 -6.13 -6.52 -11.75
N GLN A 54 -7.41 -6.29 -12.04
CA GLN A 54 -8.21 -5.25 -11.38
C GLN A 54 -8.37 -5.53 -9.88
N SER A 55 -8.63 -6.78 -9.51
CA SER A 55 -8.71 -7.23 -8.12
C SER A 55 -7.39 -7.02 -7.38
N ILE A 56 -6.25 -7.38 -7.99
CA ILE A 56 -4.90 -7.09 -7.47
C ILE A 56 -4.74 -5.59 -7.22
N GLY A 57 -5.11 -4.76 -8.20
CA GLY A 57 -5.04 -3.30 -8.08
C GLY A 57 -5.90 -2.74 -6.94
N VAL A 58 -7.11 -3.26 -6.74
CA VAL A 58 -8.00 -2.87 -5.63
C VAL A 58 -7.38 -3.23 -4.28
N GLN A 59 -6.83 -4.43 -4.15
CA GLN A 59 -6.19 -4.90 -2.91
C GLN A 59 -4.96 -4.04 -2.56
N CYS A 60 -4.09 -3.76 -3.53
CA CYS A 60 -2.95 -2.85 -3.35
C CYS A 60 -3.39 -1.46 -2.87
N ARG A 61 -4.42 -0.90 -3.49
CA ARG A 61 -4.96 0.41 -3.10
C ARG A 61 -5.50 0.42 -1.67
N GLU A 62 -6.21 -0.62 -1.26
CA GLU A 62 -6.74 -0.72 0.11
C GLU A 62 -5.63 -0.80 1.16
N ILE A 63 -4.56 -1.57 0.88
CA ILE A 63 -3.38 -1.66 1.74
C ILE A 63 -2.71 -0.29 1.89
N LEU A 64 -2.56 0.46 0.80
CA LEU A 64 -1.97 1.81 0.85
C LEU A 64 -2.87 2.82 1.58
N ILE A 65 -4.19 2.69 1.49
CA ILE A 65 -5.13 3.50 2.28
C ILE A 65 -4.99 3.18 3.78
N GLU A 66 -4.86 1.89 4.14
CA GLU A 66 -4.64 1.47 5.54
C GLU A 66 -3.34 2.08 6.10
N LEU A 67 -2.26 2.06 5.31
CA LEU A 67 -1.00 2.73 5.67
C LEU A 67 -1.20 4.23 5.84
N SER A 68 -1.83 4.88 4.85
CA SER A 68 -2.05 6.32 4.86
C SER A 68 -2.87 6.74 6.07
N ASN A 69 -3.91 6.00 6.44
CA ASN A 69 -4.75 6.31 7.60
C ASN A 69 -4.00 6.16 8.92
N TYR A 70 -3.08 5.20 9.00
CA TYR A 70 -2.26 5.02 10.18
C TYR A 70 -1.23 6.14 10.34
N ILE A 71 -0.58 6.55 9.24
CA ILE A 71 0.36 7.67 9.25
C ILE A 71 -0.38 8.99 9.51
N TYR A 72 -1.57 9.16 8.94
CA TYR A 72 -2.42 10.34 9.10
C TYR A 72 -3.45 10.16 10.23
N THR A 73 -2.97 10.09 11.47
CA THR A 73 -3.81 10.27 12.67
C THR A 73 -4.21 11.76 12.84
N PRO A 74 -5.39 12.10 13.43
CA PRO A 74 -5.95 13.47 13.43
C PRO A 74 -5.09 14.56 14.08
N SER A 75 -4.05 14.20 14.83
CA SER A 75 -3.05 15.14 15.34
C SER A 75 -2.14 15.73 14.26
N HIS A 76 -2.09 15.16 13.04
CA HIS A 76 -1.17 15.55 11.97
C HIS A 76 -1.84 15.84 10.60
N GLY A 77 -3.11 16.22 10.60
CA GLY A 77 -3.71 16.96 9.47
C GLY A 77 -4.54 16.13 8.48
N ARG A 78 -5.78 16.61 8.29
CA ARG A 78 -6.79 16.23 7.27
C ARG A 78 -6.91 14.73 6.95
N ARG A 79 -7.80 14.09 7.72
CA ARG A 79 -8.43 12.77 7.48
C ARG A 79 -8.72 12.56 5.98
N LEU A 80 -7.95 11.70 5.31
CA LEU A 80 -8.27 11.22 3.98
C LEU A 80 -9.51 10.32 4.08
N ARG A 81 -10.56 10.66 3.34
CA ARG A 81 -11.79 9.85 3.31
C ARG A 81 -11.48 8.48 2.74
N THR A 82 -11.98 7.45 3.38
CA THR A 82 -11.84 6.08 2.89
C THR A 82 -12.55 5.91 1.55
N ALA A 83 -12.08 4.95 0.74
CA ALA A 83 -12.69 4.59 -0.54
C ALA A 83 -14.21 4.41 -0.48
N LYS A 84 -14.72 3.82 0.61
CA LYS A 84 -16.14 3.63 0.88
C LYS A 84 -16.86 4.95 1.13
N GLU A 85 -16.29 5.86 1.91
CA GLU A 85 -16.87 7.18 2.19
C GLU A 85 -16.93 8.07 0.94
N ILE A 86 -15.92 7.98 0.06
CA ILE A 86 -15.92 8.69 -1.23
C ILE A 86 -17.04 8.15 -2.13
N ARG A 87 -17.12 6.82 -2.31
CA ARG A 87 -18.19 6.19 -3.12
C ARG A 87 -19.57 6.48 -2.57
N PHE A 88 -19.74 6.42 -1.26
CA PHE A 88 -21.01 6.74 -0.61
C PHE A 88 -21.42 8.20 -0.84
N GLN A 89 -20.46 9.14 -0.77
CA GLN A 89 -20.73 10.56 -1.03
C GLN A 89 -21.04 10.83 -2.52
N GLU A 90 -20.36 10.18 -3.45
CA GLU A 90 -20.64 10.32 -4.88
C GLU A 90 -22.03 9.80 -5.24
N GLN A 91 -22.42 8.64 -4.70
CA GLN A 91 -23.76 8.08 -4.90
C GLN A 91 -24.85 9.00 -4.32
N SER A 92 -24.65 9.53 -3.11
CA SER A 92 -25.63 10.44 -2.50
C SER A 92 -25.73 11.81 -3.18
N LYS A 93 -24.67 12.29 -3.85
CA LYS A 93 -24.72 13.50 -4.69
C LYS A 93 -25.52 13.30 -5.98
N ILE A 94 -25.55 12.09 -6.52
CA ILE A 94 -26.32 11.76 -7.73
C ILE A 94 -27.81 11.70 -7.39
N THR A 95 -28.20 11.13 -6.25
CA THR A 95 -29.60 11.00 -5.82
C THR A 95 -30.25 12.34 -5.46
N MET A 96 -29.50 13.36 -5.04
CA MET A 96 -30.05 14.71 -4.75
C MET A 96 -30.15 15.63 -5.99
N LYS A 97 -29.71 15.18 -7.16
CA LYS A 97 -29.80 15.93 -8.43
C LYS A 97 -30.84 15.37 -9.41
N SER A 98 -31.60 14.36 -9.00
CA SER A 98 -32.81 13.87 -9.68
C SER A 98 -34.05 14.36 -8.93
#